data_AF-A0A7C7JYQ7-F1
#
_entry.id   AF-A0A7C7JYQ7-F1
#
_cell.length_a   1.000
_cell.length_b   1.000
_cell.length_c   1.000
_cell.angle_alpha   90.00
_cell.angle_beta   90.00
_cell.angle_gamma   90.00
#
_symmetry.space_group_name_H-M   'P 1'
#
loop_
_entity.id
_entity.type
_entity.pdbx_description
1 polymer ?
#
loop_
_entity_poly.entity_id
_entity_poly.type
_entity_poly.pdbx_seq_one_letter_code
_entity_poly.pdbx_strand_id
1 'polypeptide(L)'
;MSDQQHSKAFIPVIQKTSSLVMMAAVAVVMFAIAFFSRVEIISETYETKVQAAEKMTRAMEMLKDIRLEKGVFVDVENDPNETGLIGSQFSLTTTDEGDLDAKLTTLDPNFSAAMVELLHQAKLQSEDSIAVMLTGSMPGSNMAMLIACDAMN
;
A
#
# COMPACT_ATOMS: atom_id res chain seq x y z
N MET A 1 -9.22 -56.65 47.21
CA MET A 1 -8.29 -57.12 46.17
C MET A 1 -8.45 -56.18 44.99
N SER A 2 -7.41 -55.37 44.75
CA SER A 2 -7.41 -54.25 43.81
C SER A 2 -6.87 -54.73 42.47
N ASP A 3 -7.71 -54.72 41.44
CA ASP A 3 -7.25 -54.86 40.06
C ASP A 3 -6.67 -53.52 39.58
N GLN A 4 -5.35 -53.40 39.67
CA GLN A 4 -4.63 -52.31 39.00
C GLN A 4 -4.41 -52.68 37.54
N GLN A 5 -5.31 -52.19 36.70
CA GLN A 5 -5.17 -52.21 35.25
C GLN A 5 -4.06 -51.23 34.84
N HIS A 6 -2.85 -51.75 34.68
CA HIS A 6 -1.72 -50.98 34.15
C HIS A 6 -2.05 -50.48 32.73
N SER A 7 -2.30 -49.17 32.61
CA SER A 7 -2.32 -48.45 31.34
C SER A 7 -0.95 -48.64 30.66
N LYS A 8 -0.92 -49.32 29.52
CA LYS A 8 0.31 -49.48 28.72
C LYS A 8 0.90 -48.09 28.46
N ALA A 9 2.15 -47.87 28.88
CA ALA A 9 2.86 -46.65 28.57
C ALA A 9 2.90 -46.43 27.05
N PHE A 10 2.63 -45.21 26.61
CA PHE A 10 2.70 -44.81 25.21
C PHE A 10 4.14 -45.06 24.71
N ILE A 11 4.31 -46.07 23.86
CA ILE A 11 5.60 -46.35 23.22
C ILE A 11 5.65 -45.48 21.96
N PRO A 12 6.56 -44.51 21.86
CA PRO A 12 6.68 -43.72 20.64
C PRO A 12 7.00 -44.64 19.47
N VAL A 13 6.14 -44.61 18.45
CA VAL A 13 6.12 -45.54 17.31
C VAL A 13 7.34 -45.38 16.37
N ILE A 14 8.20 -44.38 16.61
CA ILE A 14 9.40 -44.11 15.80
C ILE A 14 10.65 -44.37 16.64
N GLN A 15 11.29 -45.53 16.46
CA GLN A 15 12.49 -45.93 17.20
C GLN A 15 13.80 -45.77 16.40
N LYS A 16 13.73 -45.56 15.07
CA LYS A 16 14.91 -45.50 14.20
C LYS A 16 15.16 -44.07 13.73
N THR A 17 16.36 -43.57 13.96
CA THR A 17 16.85 -42.27 13.44
C THR A 17 16.74 -42.18 11.92
N SER A 18 16.88 -43.31 11.20
CA SER A 18 16.70 -43.38 9.74
C SER A 18 15.30 -42.96 9.29
N SER A 19 14.25 -43.30 10.04
CA SER A 19 12.88 -42.88 9.74
C SER A 19 12.70 -41.38 9.90
N LEU A 20 13.34 -40.79 10.92
CA LEU A 20 13.35 -39.34 11.14
C LEU A 20 14.06 -38.61 9.99
N VAL A 21 15.23 -39.12 9.55
CA VAL A 21 16.00 -38.55 8.43
C VAL A 21 15.21 -38.63 7.13
N MET A 22 14.51 -39.74 6.88
CA MET A 22 13.66 -39.88 5.70
C MET A 22 12.50 -38.89 5.71
N MET A 23 11.82 -38.72 6.85
CA MET A 23 10.76 -37.73 6.99
C MET A 23 11.27 -36.31 6.80
N ALA A 24 12.45 -35.99 7.35
CA ALA A 24 13.08 -34.69 7.15
C ALA A 24 13.43 -34.45 5.68
N ALA A 25 14.00 -35.43 4.98
CA ALA A 25 14.32 -35.33 3.56
C ALA A 25 13.05 -35.11 2.71
N VAL A 26 11.98 -35.86 2.99
CA VAL A 26 10.68 -35.70 2.33
C VAL A 26 10.10 -34.31 2.59
N ALA A 27 10.18 -33.80 3.82
CA ALA A 27 9.71 -32.45 4.15
C ALA A 27 10.51 -31.37 3.41
N VAL A 28 11.83 -31.50 3.31
CA VAL A 28 12.69 -30.58 2.56
C VAL A 28 12.36 -30.60 1.06
N VAL A 29 12.13 -31.78 0.48
CA VAL A 29 11.74 -31.92 -0.93
C VAL A 29 10.38 -31.28 -1.18
N MET A 30 9.38 -31.53 -0.33
CA MET A 30 8.07 -30.89 -0.47
C MET A 30 8.14 -29.37 -0.32
N PHE A 31 8.92 -28.87 0.64
CA PHE A 31 9.16 -27.44 0.80
C PHE A 31 9.82 -26.84 -0.45
N ALA A 32 10.84 -27.49 -1.00
CA ALA A 32 11.52 -27.04 -2.21
C ALA A 32 10.53 -26.95 -3.39
N ILE A 33 9.72 -27.99 -3.62
CA ILE A 33 8.70 -27.98 -4.68
C ILE A 33 7.72 -26.83 -4.46
N ALA A 34 7.21 -26.63 -3.24
CA ALA A 34 6.28 -25.54 -2.93
C ALA A 34 6.91 -24.15 -3.11
N PHE A 35 8.19 -24.00 -2.77
CA PHE A 35 8.93 -22.75 -2.89
C PHE A 35 9.21 -22.40 -4.36
N PHE A 36 9.67 -23.37 -5.15
CA PHE A 36 9.98 -23.18 -6.57
C PHE A 36 8.73 -23.15 -7.47
N SER A 37 7.59 -23.66 -7.00
CA SER A 37 6.32 -23.60 -7.74
C SER A 37 5.60 -22.25 -7.64
N ARG A 38 6.19 -21.24 -6.99
CA ARG A 38 5.58 -19.91 -6.88
C ARG A 38 5.61 -19.22 -8.24
N VAL A 39 4.46 -18.70 -8.64
CA VAL A 39 4.30 -17.82 -9.80
C VAL A 39 4.06 -16.42 -9.28
N GLU A 40 4.85 -15.46 -9.75
CA GLU A 40 4.61 -14.04 -9.48
C GLU A 40 3.56 -13.52 -10.47
N ILE A 41 2.41 -13.09 -9.95
CA ILE A 41 1.36 -12.46 -10.75
C ILE A 41 1.56 -10.96 -10.64
N ILE A 42 2.16 -10.37 -11.68
CA ILE A 42 2.34 -8.93 -11.80
C ILE A 42 1.06 -8.33 -12.38
N SER A 43 0.59 -7.24 -11.78
CA SER A 43 -0.57 -6.50 -12.28
C SER A 43 -0.27 -5.88 -13.64
N GLU A 44 -1.21 -5.92 -14.57
CA GLU A 44 -1.06 -5.30 -15.90
C GLU A 44 -0.76 -3.79 -15.80
N THR A 45 -1.25 -3.13 -14.75
CA THR A 45 -1.04 -1.70 -14.49
C THR A 45 0.20 -1.42 -13.63
N TYR A 46 1.06 -2.40 -13.36
CA TYR A 46 2.20 -2.26 -12.45
C TYR A 46 3.12 -1.10 -12.85
N GLU A 47 3.58 -1.06 -14.10
CA GLU A 47 4.48 0.00 -14.57
C GLU A 47 3.82 1.38 -14.49
N THR A 48 2.56 1.49 -14.90
CA THR A 48 1.80 2.75 -14.82
C THR A 48 1.62 3.23 -13.38
N LYS A 49 1.38 2.31 -12.44
CA LYS A 49 1.29 2.62 -11.00
C LYS A 49 2.62 3.16 -10.45
N VAL A 50 3.73 2.51 -10.78
CA VAL A 50 5.07 2.95 -10.37
C VAL A 50 5.36 4.34 -10.94
N GLN A 51 5.11 4.55 -12.23
CA GLN A 51 5.31 5.85 -12.88
C GLN A 51 4.45 6.96 -12.26
N ALA A 52 3.18 6.67 -11.95
CA ALA A 52 2.30 7.61 -11.30
C ALA A 52 2.83 8.01 -9.91
N ALA A 53 3.21 7.03 -9.09
CA ALA A 53 3.76 7.28 -7.75
C ALA A 53 5.05 8.11 -7.80
N GLU A 54 5.98 7.79 -8.71
CA GLU A 54 7.20 8.58 -8.90
C GLU A 54 6.92 10.03 -9.32
N LYS A 55 5.97 10.23 -10.24
CA LYS A 55 5.54 11.57 -10.66
C LYS A 55 4.93 12.34 -9.49
N MET A 56 4.11 11.69 -8.67
CA MET A 56 3.50 12.31 -7.49
C MET A 56 4.53 12.70 -6.44
N THR A 57 5.53 11.85 -6.17
CA THR A 57 6.65 12.19 -5.29
C THR A 57 7.35 13.47 -5.75
N ARG A 58 7.74 13.56 -7.03
CA ARG A 58 8.42 14.74 -7.58
C ARG A 58 7.54 15.99 -7.52
N ALA A 59 6.25 15.85 -7.79
CA ALA A 59 5.31 16.97 -7.74
C ALA A 59 5.11 17.48 -6.31
N MET A 60 5.03 16.58 -5.33
CA MET A 60 4.93 16.92 -3.91
C MET A 60 6.20 17.62 -3.41
N GLU A 61 7.38 17.11 -3.75
CA GLU A 61 8.67 17.73 -3.41
C GLU A 61 8.76 19.16 -3.98
N MET A 62 8.43 19.34 -5.27
CA MET A 62 8.41 20.65 -5.90
C MET A 62 7.45 21.62 -5.20
N LEU A 63 6.25 21.17 -4.83
CA LEU A 63 5.28 22.00 -4.14
C LEU A 63 5.70 22.34 -2.71
N LYS A 64 6.33 21.40 -2.00
CA LYS A 64 6.91 21.61 -0.68
C LYS A 64 7.95 22.74 -0.75
N ASP A 65 8.90 22.65 -1.67
CA ASP A 65 9.96 23.64 -1.83
C ASP A 65 9.39 25.04 -2.09
N ILE A 66 8.46 25.17 -3.05
CA ILE A 66 7.79 26.43 -3.37
C ILE A 66 7.05 27.02 -2.16
N ARG A 67 6.45 26.16 -1.32
CA ARG A 67 5.72 26.62 -0.12
C ARG A 67 6.67 27.06 0.98
N LEU A 68 7.78 26.35 1.17
CA LEU A 68 8.82 26.72 2.12
C LEU A 68 9.47 28.06 1.74
N GLU A 69 9.75 28.28 0.46
CA GLU A 69 10.25 29.57 -0.06
C GLU A 69 9.31 30.74 0.24
N LYS A 70 8.00 30.47 0.27
CA LYS A 70 6.95 31.44 0.61
C LYS A 70 6.73 31.61 2.12
N GLY A 71 7.54 30.97 2.95
CA GLY A 71 7.46 31.06 4.40
C GLY A 71 6.27 30.31 5.01
N VAL A 72 5.73 29.31 4.30
CA VAL A 72 4.72 28.41 4.87
C VAL A 72 5.42 27.45 5.83
N PHE A 73 5.01 27.48 7.10
CA PHE A 73 5.53 26.56 8.11
C PHE A 73 4.86 25.19 8.01
N VAL A 74 5.66 24.14 8.20
CA VAL A 74 5.18 22.76 8.31
C VAL A 74 4.76 22.50 9.74
N ASP A 75 3.50 22.11 9.93
CA ASP A 75 2.98 21.67 11.20
C ASP A 75 3.34 20.20 11.40
N VAL A 76 4.45 19.92 12.08
CA VAL A 76 4.98 18.56 12.26
C VAL A 76 4.03 17.66 13.06
N GLU A 77 3.13 18.23 13.86
CA GLU A 77 2.13 17.47 14.63
C GLU A 77 1.03 16.92 13.70
N ASN A 78 0.54 17.76 12.78
CA ASN A 78 -0.54 17.38 11.85
C ASN A 78 -0.04 16.89 10.49
N ASP A 79 1.23 17.09 10.16
CA ASP A 79 1.91 16.65 8.94
C ASP A 79 3.21 15.91 9.30
N PRO A 80 3.11 14.69 9.88
CA PRO A 80 4.27 13.95 10.39
C PRO A 80 5.24 13.51 9.28
N ASN A 81 4.79 13.47 8.02
CA ASN A 81 5.63 13.20 6.85
C ASN A 81 6.28 14.47 6.28
N GLU A 82 6.06 15.62 6.93
CA GLU A 82 6.55 16.93 6.54
C GLU A 82 6.29 17.26 5.07
N THR A 83 5.13 16.89 4.56
CA THR A 83 4.80 17.10 3.14
C THR A 83 4.70 18.58 2.79
N GLY A 84 4.38 19.43 3.77
CA GLY A 84 4.12 20.85 3.60
C GLY A 84 2.80 21.12 2.88
N LEU A 85 1.97 20.09 2.67
CA LEU A 85 0.71 20.17 1.93
C LEU A 85 -0.53 20.13 2.83
N ILE A 86 -0.35 19.83 4.12
CA ILE A 86 -1.40 20.04 5.13
C ILE A 86 -1.55 21.54 5.40
N GLY A 87 -2.77 22.04 5.24
CA GLY A 87 -3.12 23.44 5.47
C GLY A 87 -3.46 23.73 6.94
N SER A 88 -3.74 25.01 7.25
CA SER A 88 -4.21 25.39 8.58
C SER A 88 -5.55 24.74 8.91
N GLN A 89 -5.77 24.41 10.19
CA GLN A 89 -7.03 23.83 10.66
C GLN A 89 -8.24 24.72 10.32
N PHE A 90 -8.08 26.04 10.50
CA PHE A 90 -9.10 27.03 10.17
C PHE A 90 -8.57 28.06 9.17
N SER A 91 -9.46 28.47 8.27
CA SER A 91 -9.24 29.49 7.24
C SER A 91 -10.53 30.27 7.01
N LEU A 92 -10.46 31.39 6.29
CA LEU A 92 -11.64 32.17 5.90
C LEU A 92 -12.60 31.39 4.97
N THR A 93 -12.13 30.28 4.38
CA THR A 93 -12.88 29.41 3.49
C THR A 93 -13.23 28.07 4.13
N THR A 94 -13.02 27.90 5.43
CA THR A 94 -13.37 26.66 6.14
C THR A 94 -14.89 26.52 6.22
N THR A 95 -15.40 25.42 5.67
CA THR A 95 -16.83 25.08 5.71
C THR A 95 -17.17 24.05 6.78
N ASP A 96 -16.21 23.15 7.10
CA ASP A 96 -16.37 22.08 8.08
C ASP A 96 -14.98 21.59 8.57
N GLU A 97 -14.94 20.87 9.70
CA GLU A 97 -13.75 20.15 10.15
C GLU A 97 -13.57 18.88 9.31
N GLY A 98 -12.66 18.92 8.34
CA GLY A 98 -12.33 17.75 7.53
C GLY A 98 -11.50 16.72 8.31
N ASP A 99 -11.59 15.45 7.90
CA ASP A 99 -10.82 14.33 8.46
C ASP A 99 -9.31 14.45 8.10
N LEU A 100 -8.45 14.50 9.12
CA LEU A 100 -7.00 14.59 8.94
C LEU A 100 -6.40 13.30 8.37
N ASP A 101 -6.88 12.13 8.80
CA ASP A 101 -6.36 10.84 8.34
C ASP A 101 -6.65 10.64 6.85
N ALA A 102 -7.84 11.07 6.41
CA ALA A 102 -8.18 11.08 4.99
C ALA A 102 -7.23 11.98 4.18
N LYS A 103 -6.90 13.17 4.70
CA LYS A 103 -5.96 14.09 4.03
C LYS A 103 -4.56 13.49 3.94
N LEU A 104 -4.04 12.97 5.05
CA LEU A 104 -2.73 12.33 5.11
C LEU A 104 -2.64 11.12 4.18
N THR A 105 -3.69 10.31 4.10
CA THR A 105 -3.77 9.17 3.17
C THR A 105 -3.59 9.62 1.72
N THR A 106 -4.20 10.75 1.33
CA THR A 106 -4.08 11.28 -0.04
C THR A 106 -2.71 11.90 -0.34
N LEU A 107 -1.86 12.07 0.68
CA LEU A 107 -0.49 12.59 0.55
C LEU A 107 0.56 11.47 0.54
N ASP A 108 0.16 10.20 0.54
CA ASP A 108 1.04 9.11 0.12
C ASP A 108 1.15 9.12 -1.42
N PRO A 109 2.35 9.18 -2.02
CA PRO A 109 2.50 9.11 -3.47
C PRO A 109 1.86 7.87 -4.10
N ASN A 110 1.73 6.76 -3.38
CA ASN A 110 1.01 5.58 -3.86
C ASN A 110 -0.50 5.82 -4.05
N PHE A 111 -1.05 6.92 -3.53
CA PHE A 111 -2.43 7.28 -3.77
C PHE A 111 -2.71 7.53 -5.27
N SER A 112 -1.74 8.03 -6.05
CA SER A 112 -1.89 8.11 -7.51
C SER A 112 -1.91 6.73 -8.17
N ALA A 113 -1.15 5.77 -7.66
CA ALA A 113 -1.20 4.39 -8.13
C ALA A 113 -2.58 3.75 -7.83
N ALA A 114 -3.18 4.07 -6.69
CA ALA A 114 -4.55 3.65 -6.39
C ALA A 114 -5.56 4.27 -7.36
N MET A 115 -5.38 5.55 -7.75
CA MET A 115 -6.23 6.18 -8.76
C MET A 115 -6.08 5.50 -10.13
N VAL A 116 -4.85 5.16 -10.57
CA VAL A 116 -4.61 4.36 -11.79
C VAL A 116 -5.41 3.06 -11.76
N GLU A 117 -5.38 2.35 -10.63
CA GLU A 117 -6.13 1.10 -10.48
C GLU A 117 -7.64 1.31 -10.59
N LEU A 118 -8.19 2.37 -9.96
CA LEU A 118 -9.62 2.68 -10.04
C LEU A 118 -10.05 3.02 -11.47
N LEU A 119 -9.25 3.81 -12.19
CA LEU A 119 -9.54 4.15 -13.59
C LEU A 119 -9.43 2.93 -14.50
N HIS A 120 -8.45 2.06 -14.27
CA HIS A 120 -8.30 0.80 -14.98
C HIS A 120 -9.49 -0.15 -14.73
N GLN A 121 -9.93 -0.28 -13.47
CA GLN A 121 -11.13 -1.07 -13.12
C GLN A 121 -12.41 -0.49 -13.72
N ALA A 122 -12.48 0.83 -13.88
CA ALA A 122 -13.55 1.52 -14.61
C ALA A 122 -13.46 1.31 -16.14
N LYS A 123 -12.41 0.63 -16.63
CA LYS A 123 -12.13 0.34 -18.05
C LYS A 123 -11.98 1.59 -18.90
N LEU A 124 -11.52 2.69 -18.30
CA LEU A 124 -11.19 3.89 -19.06
C LEU A 124 -10.02 3.63 -20.00
N GLN A 125 -10.08 4.23 -21.18
CA GLN A 125 -9.08 4.18 -22.22
C GLN A 125 -8.53 5.58 -22.47
N SER A 126 -7.38 5.66 -23.13
CA SER A 126 -6.87 6.93 -23.67
C SER A 126 -7.93 7.53 -24.60
N GLU A 127 -8.05 8.86 -24.59
CA GLU A 127 -9.09 9.68 -25.25
C GLU A 127 -10.49 9.66 -24.60
N ASP A 128 -10.74 8.89 -23.53
CA ASP A 128 -11.99 9.00 -22.78
C ASP A 128 -12.09 10.36 -22.06
N SER A 129 -13.29 10.94 -22.07
CA SER A 129 -13.57 12.19 -21.36
C SER A 129 -14.15 11.91 -19.98
N ILE A 130 -13.47 12.39 -18.94
CA ILE A 130 -13.93 12.30 -17.55
C ILE A 130 -14.22 13.69 -16.98
N ALA A 131 -15.20 13.76 -16.07
CA ALA A 131 -15.44 14.96 -15.26
C ALA A 131 -14.78 14.77 -13.89
N VAL A 132 -13.88 15.69 -13.52
CA VAL A 132 -13.19 15.66 -12.24
C VAL A 132 -13.57 16.87 -11.41
N MET A 133 -14.09 16.63 -10.20
CA MET A 133 -14.36 17.69 -9.22
C MET A 133 -13.19 17.80 -8.26
N LEU A 134 -12.53 18.95 -8.28
CA LEU A 134 -11.39 19.24 -7.40
C LEU A 134 -11.84 20.06 -6.20
N THR A 135 -11.23 19.83 -5.04
CA THR A 135 -11.51 20.60 -3.82
C THR A 135 -10.23 21.14 -3.19
N GLY A 136 -10.28 22.36 -2.68
CA GLY A 136 -9.14 22.96 -1.96
C GLY A 136 -8.76 22.22 -0.67
N SER A 137 -9.66 21.41 -0.11
CA SER A 137 -9.41 20.64 1.11
C SER A 137 -8.58 19.38 0.90
N MET A 138 -8.46 18.88 -0.34
CA MET A 138 -7.81 17.60 -0.69
C MET A 138 -6.75 17.79 -1.80
N PRO A 139 -5.68 18.57 -1.55
CA PRO A 139 -4.65 18.83 -2.57
C PRO A 139 -3.94 17.54 -3.03
N GLY A 140 -3.70 16.59 -2.12
CA GLY A 140 -3.10 15.29 -2.46
C GLY A 140 -3.94 14.47 -3.44
N SER A 141 -5.25 14.35 -3.15
CA SER A 141 -6.19 13.62 -4.02
C SER A 141 -6.32 14.26 -5.41
N ASN A 142 -6.42 15.59 -5.46
CA ASN A 142 -6.46 16.32 -6.73
C ASN A 142 -5.22 16.02 -7.58
N MET A 143 -4.04 16.06 -6.97
CA MET A 143 -2.78 15.77 -7.64
C MET A 143 -2.72 14.32 -8.12
N ALA A 144 -3.06 13.38 -7.24
CA ALA A 144 -3.08 11.95 -7.53
C ALA A 144 -3.96 11.62 -8.74
N MET A 145 -5.17 12.20 -8.80
CA MET A 145 -6.09 11.99 -9.90
C MET A 145 -5.54 12.52 -11.23
N LEU A 146 -5.01 13.75 -11.24
CA LEU A 146 -4.43 14.35 -12.45
C LEU A 146 -3.21 13.57 -12.94
N ILE A 147 -2.35 13.12 -12.03
CA ILE A 147 -1.17 12.32 -12.36
C ILE A 147 -1.56 10.93 -12.87
N ALA A 148 -2.59 10.31 -12.29
CA ALA A 148 -3.10 9.04 -12.79
C ALA A 148 -3.64 9.16 -14.22
N CYS A 149 -4.36 10.25 -14.53
CA CYS A 149 -4.81 10.53 -15.89
C CYS A 149 -3.61 10.71 -16.84
N ASP A 150 -2.61 11.50 -16.45
CA ASP A 150 -1.39 11.71 -17.24
C ASP A 150 -0.56 10.42 -17.43
N ALA A 151 -0.58 9.50 -16.46
CA ALA A 151 0.11 8.22 -16.58
C ALA A 151 -0.63 7.21 -17.47
N MET A 152 -1.95 7.36 -17.65
CA MET A 152 -2.79 6.47 -18.45
C MET A 152 -3.05 6.96 -19.88
N ASN A 153 -2.72 8.21 -20.19
CA ASN A 153 -2.85 8.81 -21.52
C ASN A 153 -1.75 8.35 -22.47
#